data_AF-A0A453J2Q0-F1
#
_entry.id   AF-A0A453J2Q0-F1
#
_cell.length_a   1.000
_cell.length_b   1.000
_cell.length_c   1.000
_cell.angle_alpha   90.00
_cell.angle_beta   90.00
_cell.angle_gamma   90.00
#
_symmetry.space_group_name_H-M   'P 1'
#
loop_
_entity.id
_entity.type
_entity.pdbx_description
1 polymer ?
#
loop_
_entity_poly.entity_id
_entity_poly.type
_entity_poly.pdbx_seq_one_letter_code
_entity_poly.pdbx_strand_id
1 'polypeptide(L)'
;KLNEALLILLPKRQDASTLAHYRPISLIHIVAKLFAKVLSLCLAPRLREMVSTNQSAFIAGRSAHDNFLLVQQTAQLLHNL
;
A
#
# COMPACT_ATOMS: atom_id res chain seq x y z
N LYS A 1 -12.16 -20.38 13.97
CA LYS A 1 -10.92 -20.36 14.80
C LYS A 1 -10.12 -19.10 14.49
N LEU A 2 -9.13 -18.71 15.31
CA LEU A 2 -8.38 -17.46 15.14
C LEU A 2 -7.46 -17.46 13.89
N ASN A 3 -6.92 -18.64 13.53
CA ASN A 3 -6.00 -18.82 12.40
C ASN A 3 -6.71 -19.26 11.11
N GLU A 4 -7.98 -18.90 10.95
CA GLU A 4 -8.76 -19.15 9.73
C GLU A 4 -9.13 -17.82 9.08
N ALA A 5 -9.30 -17.84 7.75
CA ALA A 5 -9.73 -16.69 6.97
C ALA A 5 -10.75 -17.13 5.92
N LEU A 6 -11.76 -16.30 5.71
CA LEU A 6 -12.67 -16.45 4.57
C LEU A 6 -12.05 -15.77 3.35
N LEU A 7 -11.82 -16.51 2.28
CA LEU A 7 -11.29 -15.96 1.04
C LEU A 7 -12.44 -15.50 0.13
N ILE A 8 -12.45 -14.22 -0.22
CA ILE A 8 -13.41 -13.64 -1.16
C ILE A 8 -12.66 -13.16 -2.40
N LEU A 9 -13.22 -13.42 -3.58
CA LEU A 9 -12.67 -12.96 -4.85
C LEU A 9 -13.38 -11.67 -5.27
N LEU A 10 -12.65 -10.56 -5.30
CA LEU A 10 -13.17 -9.30 -5.85
C LEU A 10 -12.79 -9.16 -7.33
N PRO A 11 -13.74 -8.90 -8.24
CA PRO A 11 -13.42 -8.68 -9.65
C PRO A 11 -12.62 -7.37 -9.82
N LYS A 12 -11.52 -7.40 -10.59
CA LYS A 12 -10.72 -6.21 -10.95
C LYS A 12 -11.35 -5.41 -12.09
N ARG A 13 -12.24 -6.04 -12.87
CA ARG A 13 -12.92 -5.51 -14.06
C ARG A 13 -14.29 -6.17 -14.22
N GLN A 14 -15.18 -5.55 -14.99
CA GLN A 14 -16.56 -6.02 -15.15
C GLN A 14 -16.68 -7.38 -15.86
N ASP A 15 -15.77 -7.67 -16.81
CA ASP A 15 -15.70 -8.89 -17.63
C ASP A 15 -14.77 -9.96 -17.01
N ALA A 16 -14.88 -10.18 -15.70
CA ALA A 16 -13.97 -11.09 -14.98
C ALA A 16 -14.28 -12.58 -15.27
N SER A 17 -13.66 -13.14 -16.32
CA SER A 17 -13.82 -14.54 -16.74
C SER A 17 -12.75 -15.53 -16.23
N THR A 18 -11.56 -15.06 -15.86
CA THR A 18 -10.46 -15.93 -15.39
C THR A 18 -10.03 -15.57 -13.97
N LEU A 19 -9.41 -16.51 -13.25
CA LEU A 19 -8.91 -16.29 -11.87
C LEU A 19 -7.97 -15.08 -11.76
N ALA A 20 -7.16 -14.80 -12.80
CA ALA A 20 -6.27 -13.64 -12.83
C ALA A 20 -7.02 -12.29 -12.76
N HIS A 21 -8.29 -12.27 -13.19
CA HIS A 21 -9.13 -11.08 -13.17
C HIS A 21 -9.69 -10.77 -11.78
N TYR A 22 -9.48 -11.66 -10.81
CA TYR A 22 -9.92 -11.46 -9.45
C TYR A 22 -8.74 -11.07 -8.54
N ARG A 23 -9.06 -10.30 -7.50
CA ARG A 23 -8.18 -10.01 -6.38
C ARG A 23 -8.70 -10.81 -5.19
N PRO A 24 -7.96 -11.81 -4.69
CA PRO A 24 -8.35 -12.48 -3.46
C PRO A 24 -8.18 -11.54 -2.28
N ILE A 25 -9.18 -11.49 -1.40
CA ILE A 25 -9.15 -10.82 -0.11
C ILE A 25 -9.43 -11.84 0.98
N SER A 26 -8.48 -11.96 1.91
CA SER A 26 -8.64 -12.78 3.11
C SER A 26 -9.33 -11.97 4.20
N LEU A 27 -10.58 -12.32 4.50
CA LEU A 27 -11.29 -11.81 5.66
C LEU A 27 -10.85 -12.57 6.92
N ILE A 28 -9.82 -12.03 7.56
CA ILE A 28 -9.29 -12.53 8.83
C ILE A 28 -10.10 -12.03 10.04
N HIS A 29 -9.96 -12.73 11.16
CA HIS A 29 -10.56 -12.37 12.43
C HIS A 29 -10.13 -10.97 12.91
N ILE A 30 -11.06 -10.23 13.55
CA ILE A 30 -10.84 -8.84 14.00
C ILE A 30 -9.67 -8.70 14.99
N VAL A 31 -9.45 -9.70 15.84
CA VAL A 31 -8.35 -9.70 16.82
C VAL A 31 -6.99 -9.59 16.14
N ALA A 32 -6.76 -10.31 15.04
CA ALA A 32 -5.50 -10.19 14.28
C ALA A 32 -5.34 -8.78 13.67
N LYS A 33 -6.44 -8.16 13.21
CA LYS A 33 -6.43 -6.78 12.72
C LYS A 33 -6.12 -5.78 13.84
N LEU A 34 -6.63 -6.02 15.05
CA LEU A 34 -6.36 -5.18 16.22
C LEU A 34 -4.87 -5.20 16.58
N PHE A 35 -4.26 -6.39 16.65
CA PHE A 35 -2.81 -6.51 16.87
C PHE A 35 -2.01 -5.77 15.81
N ALA A 36 -2.33 -5.97 14.52
CA ALA A 36 -1.68 -5.25 13.44
C ALA A 36 -1.84 -3.71 13.57
N LYS A 37 -3.02 -3.24 14.00
CA LYS A 37 -3.26 -1.81 14.22
C LYS A 37 -2.41 -1.26 15.37
N VAL A 38 -2.34 -1.95 16.50
CA VAL A 38 -1.51 -1.54 17.65
C VAL A 38 -0.04 -1.45 17.23
N LEU A 39 0.48 -2.46 16.52
CA LEU A 39 1.85 -2.43 16.00
C LEU A 39 2.08 -1.25 15.04
N SER A 40 1.13 -0.98 14.14
CA SER A 40 1.24 0.15 13.21
C SER A 40 1.30 1.50 13.93
N LEU A 41 0.53 1.68 15.01
CA LEU A 41 0.53 2.91 15.81
C LEU A 41 1.85 3.08 16.56
N CYS A 42 2.44 1.99 17.03
CA CYS A 42 3.75 1.99 17.69
C CYS A 42 4.88 2.36 16.71
N LEU A 43 4.81 1.85 15.46
CA LEU A 43 5.83 2.11 14.44
C LEU A 43 5.71 3.49 13.80
N ALA A 44 4.49 4.04 13.68
CA ALA A 44 4.23 5.26 12.93
C ALA A 44 5.16 6.46 13.27
N PRO A 45 5.48 6.76 14.55
CA PRO A 45 6.39 7.86 14.89
C PRO A 45 7.83 7.66 14.41
N ARG A 46 8.26 6.40 14.26
CA ARG A 46 9.65 6.03 13.91
C ARG A 46 9.84 5.81 12.41
N LEU A 47 8.76 5.78 11.62
CA LEU A 47 8.83 5.49 10.19
C LEU A 47 9.74 6.45 9.42
N ARG A 48 9.80 7.73 9.80
CA ARG A 48 10.65 8.72 9.11
C ARG A 48 12.13 8.36 9.11
N GLU A 49 12.60 7.70 10.16
CA GLU A 49 14.00 7.28 10.32
C GLU A 49 14.26 5.90 9.70
N MET A 50 13.22 5.09 9.50
CA MET A 50 13.32 3.71 9.02
C MET A 50 13.13 3.58 7.51
N VAL A 51 12.43 4.52 6.87
CA VAL A 51 12.11 4.46 5.44
C VAL A 51 12.77 5.59 4.65
N SER A 52 13.12 5.29 3.40
CA SER A 52 13.66 6.28 2.47
C SER A 52 12.70 7.47 2.30
N THR A 53 13.24 8.66 2.03
CA THR A 53 12.47 9.86 1.70
C THR A 53 11.56 9.66 0.49
N ASN A 54 12.00 8.86 -0.47
CA ASN A 54 11.26 8.55 -1.69
C ASN A 54 10.16 7.50 -1.46
N GLN A 55 10.02 6.95 -0.25
CA GLN A 55 8.88 6.11 0.10
C GLN A 55 7.71 7.00 0.55
N SER A 56 6.79 7.24 -0.37
CA SER A 56 5.64 8.13 -0.18
C SER A 56 4.36 7.40 0.22
N ALA A 57 4.19 6.15 -0.22
CA ALA A 57 2.99 5.38 0.08
C ALA A 57 2.92 4.99 1.57
N PHE A 58 1.72 5.08 2.15
CA PHE A 58 1.41 4.63 3.51
C PHE A 58 2.18 5.34 4.64
N ILE A 59 2.79 6.50 4.38
CA ILE A 59 3.43 7.35 5.39
C ILE A 59 2.61 8.61 5.59
N ALA A 60 2.25 8.94 6.82
CA ALA A 60 1.49 10.15 7.13
C ALA A 60 2.24 11.41 6.69
N GLY A 61 1.54 12.27 5.94
CA GLY A 61 2.09 13.53 5.44
C GLY A 61 3.00 13.42 4.21
N ARG A 62 3.08 12.24 3.55
CA ARG A 62 3.74 12.08 2.25
C ARG A 62 2.70 11.72 1.18
N SER A 63 2.89 12.22 -0.05
CA SER A 63 2.02 11.91 -1.19
C SER A 63 2.79 11.20 -2.29
N ALA A 64 2.15 10.21 -2.92
CA ALA A 64 2.70 9.58 -4.12
C ALA A 64 2.90 10.59 -5.27
N HIS A 65 2.12 11.67 -5.26
CA HIS A 65 2.23 12.75 -6.24
C HIS A 65 3.57 13.49 -6.15
N ASP A 66 4.13 13.63 -4.95
CA ASP A 66 5.41 14.33 -4.74
C ASP A 66 6.54 13.61 -5.49
N ASN A 67 6.56 12.27 -5.42
CA ASN A 67 7.51 11.46 -6.18
C ASN A 67 7.30 11.57 -7.68
N PHE A 68 6.05 11.59 -8.14
CA PHE A 68 5.74 11.74 -9.56
C PHE A 68 6.29 13.07 -10.10
N LEU A 69 6.05 14.16 -9.37
CA LEU A 69 6.55 15.48 -9.73
C LEU A 69 8.08 15.52 -9.76
N LEU A 70 8.75 14.94 -8.75
CA LEU A 70 10.21 14.85 -8.71
C LEU A 70 10.76 14.15 -9.96
N VAL A 71 10.18 13.01 -10.34
CA VAL A 71 10.60 12.26 -11.54
C VAL A 71 10.35 13.07 -12.81
N GLN A 72 9.19 13.71 -12.92
CA GLN A 72 8.85 14.53 -14.08
C GLN A 72 9.83 15.69 -14.28
N GLN A 73 10.12 16.44 -13.21
CA GLN A 73 11.07 17.57 -13.24
C GLN A 73 12.49 17.10 -13.56
N THR A 74 12.92 15.99 -12.96
CA THR A 74 14.25 15.41 -13.22
C THR A 74 14.39 14.98 -14.68
N ALA A 75 13.36 14.34 -15.24
CA ALA A 75 13.35 13.95 -16.65
C ALA A 75 13.39 15.15 -17.60
N GLN A 76 12.65 16.22 -17.29
CA GLN A 76 12.69 17.47 -18.06
C GLN A 76 14.07 18.14 -18.01
N LEU A 77 14.70 18.18 -16.84
CA LEU A 77 16.04 18.74 -16.68
C LEU A 77 17.05 17.97 -17.53
N LEU A 78 17.05 16.64 -17.45
CA LEU A 78 17.95 15.78 -18.22
C LEU A 78 17.73 15.87 -19.73
N HIS A 79 16.49 16.07 -20.18
CA HIS A 79 16.18 16.28 -21.60
C HIS A 79 16.72 17.61 -22.14
N ASN A 80 16.81 18.63 -21.29
CA ASN A 80 17.26 19.97 -21.66
C ASN A 80 18.78 20.18 -21.51
N LEU A 81 19.51 19.16 -21.02
CA LEU A 81 20.97 19.10 -20.98
C LEU A 81 21.51 18.48 -22.28
#